data_AF-A0AAW7TEZ6-F1
#
_entry.id   AF-A0AAW7TEZ6-F1
#
_cell.length_a   1.000
_cell.length_b   1.000
_cell.length_c   1.000
_cell.angle_alpha   90.00
_cell.angle_beta   90.00
_cell.angle_gamma   90.00
#
_symmetry.space_group_name_H-M   'P 1'
#
loop_
_entity.id
_entity.type
_entity.pdbx_description
1 polymer ?
#
loop_
_entity_poly.entity_id
_entity_poly.type
_entity_poly.pdbx_seq_one_letter_code
_entity_poly.pdbx_strand_id
1 'polypeptide(L)' 'MDHAIDSLKTFLAAELEWLREEWRDGKGGYKKLSDCPSYKACKAYVDAINVLVKAYYHPEYVEQYKCPSVKELI' A
#
# COMPACT_ATOMS: atom_id res chain seq x y z
N MET A 1 -8.32 1.52 14.32
CA MET A 1 -8.07 1.61 12.87
C MET A 1 -6.85 2.51 12.62
N ASP A 2 -6.73 3.62 13.34
CA ASP A 2 -5.58 4.53 13.30
C ASP A 2 -4.23 3.83 13.49
N HIS A 3 -4.06 2.99 14.52
CA HIS A 3 -2.80 2.23 14.71
C HIS A 3 -2.41 1.36 13.51
N ALA A 4 -3.38 0.79 12.79
CA ALA A 4 -3.10 -0.03 11.61
C ALA A 4 -2.70 0.84 10.41
N ILE A 5 -3.39 1.97 10.22
CA ILE A 5 -3.05 2.95 9.18
C ILE A 5 -1.66 3.53 9.42
N ASP A 6 -1.34 3.89 10.67
CA ASP A 6 -0.02 4.44 11.03
C ASP A 6 1.09 3.41 10.81
N SER A 7 0.86 2.14 11.18
CA SER A 7 1.81 1.05 10.88
C SER A 7 2.06 0.91 9.39
N LEU A 8 1.00 0.92 8.56
CA LEU A 8 1.14 0.84 7.10
C LEU A 8 1.86 2.07 6.52
N LYS A 9 1.64 3.27 7.07
CA LYS A 9 2.36 4.47 6.65
C LYS A 9 3.86 4.36 6.95
N THR A 10 4.25 3.75 8.06
CA THR A 10 5.67 3.50 8.38
C THR A 10 6.30 2.58 7.34
N PHE A 11 5.64 1.48 6.96
CA PHE A 11 6.15 0.59 5.90
C PHE A 11 6.17 1.26 4.53
N LEU A 12 5.13 2.03 4.19
CA LEU A 12 5.10 2.83 2.97
C LEU A 12 6.27 3.82 2.90
N ALA A 13 6.60 4.47 4.02
CA ALA A 13 7.72 5.41 4.06
C ALA A 13 9.05 4.72 3.72
N ALA A 14 9.30 3.53 4.27
CA ALA A 14 10.49 2.75 3.94
C ALA A 14 10.55 2.35 2.45
N GLU A 15 9.45 1.84 1.89
CA GLU A 15 9.40 1.52 0.44
C GLU A 15 9.56 2.76 -0.46
N LEU A 16 9.07 3.91 -0.02
CA LEU A 16 9.22 5.17 -0.75
C LEU A 16 10.67 5.64 -0.81
N GLU A 17 11.47 5.38 0.23
CA GLU A 17 12.91 5.65 0.20
C GLU A 17 13.59 4.81 -0.87
N TRP A 18 13.34 3.49 -0.90
CA TRP A 18 13.84 2.60 -1.95
C TRP A 18 13.38 3.03 -3.34
N LEU A 19 12.11 3.36 -3.51
CA LEU A 19 11.57 3.81 -4.79
C LEU A 19 12.24 5.12 -5.26
N ARG A 20 12.52 6.05 -4.36
CA ARG A 20 13.22 7.31 -4.68
C ARG A 20 14.64 7.04 -5.15
N GLU A 21 15.35 6.13 -4.50
CA GLU A 21 16.70 5.72 -4.90
C GLU A 21 16.70 5.01 -6.25
N GLU A 22 15.79 4.06 -6.44
CA GLU A 22 15.62 3.31 -7.70
C GLU A 22 15.27 4.23 -8.87
N TRP A 23 14.37 5.18 -8.64
CA TRP A 23 13.90 6.11 -9.67
C TRP A 23 14.94 7.19 -10.00
N ARG A 24 15.64 7.70 -8.97
CA ARG A 24 16.63 8.79 -9.06
C ARG A 24 16.17 9.96 -9.95
N ASP A 25 14.93 10.41 -9.74
CA ASP A 25 14.27 11.45 -10.56
C ASP A 25 14.24 11.14 -12.07
N GLY A 26 13.99 9.87 -12.43
CA GLY A 26 13.96 9.40 -13.81
C GLY A 26 15.35 9.18 -14.42
N LYS A 27 16.41 9.27 -13.60
CA LYS A 27 17.80 8.96 -13.98
C LYS A 27 18.28 7.61 -13.44
N GLY A 28 17.38 6.84 -12.84
CA GLY A 28 17.60 5.46 -12.45
C GLY A 28 17.68 4.52 -13.64
N GLY A 29 17.94 3.23 -13.39
CA GLY A 29 18.05 2.19 -14.43
C GLY A 29 16.72 1.80 -15.10
N TYR A 30 15.61 2.49 -14.77
CA TYR A 30 14.24 2.09 -15.13
C TYR A 30 13.60 3.14 -16.05
N LYS A 31 12.86 2.67 -17.07
CA LYS A 31 12.23 3.54 -18.08
C LYS A 31 10.96 4.23 -17.59
N LYS A 32 10.25 3.61 -16.63
CA LYS A 32 9.03 4.15 -16.03
C LYS A 32 9.08 3.95 -14.52
N LEU A 33 8.40 4.82 -13.78
CA LEU A 33 8.27 4.70 -12.32
C LEU A 33 7.63 3.36 -11.92
N SER A 34 6.69 2.84 -12.73
CA SER A 34 6.05 1.54 -12.49
C SER A 34 6.97 0.34 -12.71
N ASP A 35 8.12 0.54 -13.37
CA ASP A 35 9.10 -0.52 -13.62
C ASP A 35 10.07 -0.67 -12.44
N CYS A 36 10.11 0.31 -11.53
CA CYS A 36 10.88 0.24 -10.29
C CYS A 36 10.36 -0.90 -9.40
N PRO A 37 11.21 -1.82 -8.91
CA PRO A 37 10.80 -2.94 -8.05
C PRO A 37 9.95 -2.51 -6.85
N SER A 38 10.34 -1.42 -6.19
CA SER A 38 9.67 -0.92 -4.98
C SER A 38 8.32 -0.24 -5.27
N TYR A 39 8.01 0.08 -6.54
CA TYR A 39 6.76 0.74 -6.91
C TYR A 39 5.52 -0.10 -6.57
N LYS A 40 5.58 -1.42 -6.80
CA LYS A 40 4.44 -2.31 -6.54
C LYS A 40 4.11 -2.39 -5.06
N ALA A 41 5.12 -2.41 -4.20
CA ALA A 41 4.96 -2.40 -2.75
C ALA A 41 4.34 -1.07 -2.29
N CYS A 42 4.90 0.07 -2.73
CA CYS A 42 4.33 1.39 -2.49
C CYS A 42 2.85 1.47 -2.89
N LYS A 43 2.50 0.99 -4.09
CA LYS A 43 1.12 0.98 -4.57
C LYS A 43 0.22 0.12 -3.68
N ALA A 44 0.67 -1.07 -3.29
CA ALA A 44 -0.11 -1.95 -2.41
C ALA A 44 -0.38 -1.31 -1.04
N TYR A 45 0.61 -0.65 -0.44
CA TYR A 45 0.42 0.06 0.83
C TYR A 45 -0.55 1.24 0.69
N VAL A 46 -0.41 2.05 -0.36
CA VAL A 46 -1.35 3.17 -0.63
C VAL A 46 -2.78 2.65 -0.82
N ASP A 47 -2.96 1.58 -1.59
CA ASP A 47 -4.27 0.98 -1.82
C ASP A 47 -4.87 0.45 -0.51
N ALA A 48 -4.07 -0.25 0.32
CA ALA A 48 -4.51 -0.75 1.62
C ALA A 48 -4.90 0.37 2.59
N ILE A 49 -4.10 1.43 2.69
CA ILE A 49 -4.41 2.60 3.53
C ILE A 49 -5.73 3.25 3.08
N ASN A 50 -5.91 3.43 1.76
CA ASN A 50 -7.14 4.02 1.22
C ASN A 50 -8.38 3.17 1.53
N VAL A 51 -8.26 1.85 1.46
CA VAL A 51 -9.35 0.92 1.84
C VAL A 51 -9.69 1.07 3.32
N LEU A 52 -8.69 1.07 4.20
CA LEU A 52 -8.91 1.24 5.64
C LEU A 52 -9.55 2.59 5.97
N VAL A 53 -9.05 3.68 5.38
CA VAL A 53 -9.63 5.02 5.57
C VAL A 53 -11.08 5.05 5.11
N LYS A 54 -11.39 4.50 3.93
CA LYS A 54 -12.76 4.44 3.43
C LYS A 54 -13.67 3.64 4.36
N ALA A 55 -13.24 2.45 4.76
CA ALA A 55 -14.01 1.60 5.68
C ALA A 55 -14.22 2.25 7.05
N TYR A 56 -13.29 3.10 7.50
CA TYR A 56 -13.43 3.84 8.76
C TYR A 56 -14.58 4.84 8.73
N TYR A 57 -14.64 5.64 7.66
CA TYR A 57 -15.60 6.73 7.53
C TYR A 57 -16.93 6.29 6.91
N HIS A 58 -16.94 5.14 6.24
CA HIS A 58 -18.08 4.59 5.51
C HIS A 58 -18.25 3.10 5.84
N PRO A 59 -19.01 2.76 6.91
CA PRO A 59 -19.19 1.38 7.37
C PRO A 59 -19.74 0.42 6.31
N GLU A 60 -20.46 0.93 5.30
CA GLU A 60 -20.98 0.14 4.17
C GLU A 60 -19.87 -0.51 3.34
N TYR A 61 -18.64 0.00 3.39
CA TYR A 61 -17.48 -0.58 2.71
C TYR A 61 -16.83 -1.72 3.50
N VAL A 62 -17.16 -1.89 4.79
CA VAL A 62 -16.60 -2.98 5.62
C VAL A 62 -16.98 -4.34 5.03
N GLU A 63 -18.22 -4.50 4.56
CA GLU A 63 -18.67 -5.74 3.93
C GLU A 63 -18.01 -5.97 2.57
N GLN A 64 -17.72 -4.90 1.81
CA GLN A 64 -17.06 -5.00 0.51
C GLN A 64 -15.61 -5.51 0.63
N TYR A 65 -14.91 -5.11 1.70
CA TYR A 65 -13.50 -5.45 1.91
C TYR A 65 -13.30 -6.50 3.02
N LYS A 66 -14.37 -7.19 3.41
CA LYS A 66 -14.31 -8.26 4.40
C LYS A 66 -13.47 -9.40 3.87
N CYS A 67 -12.39 -9.71 4.57
CA CYS A 67 -11.55 -10.84 4.23
C CYS A 67 -12.19 -12.13 4.80
N PRO A 68 -12.22 -13.25 4.05
CA PRO A 68 -12.66 -14.53 4.58
C PRO A 68 -11.81 -14.94 5.77
N SER A 69 -12.39 -15.71 6.67
CA SER A 69 -11.63 -16.27 7.79
C SER A 69 -10.54 -17.22 7.28
N VAL A 70 -9.48 -17.40 8.07
CA VAL A 70 -8.38 -18.32 7.70
C VAL A 70 -8.89 -19.72 7.36
N LYS A 71 -9.97 -20.18 8.02
CA LYS A 71 -10.60 -21.49 7.76
C LYS A 71 -11.30 -21.58 6.39
N GLU A 72 -11.68 -20.46 5.80
CA GLU A 72 -12.31 -20.40 4.48
C GLU A 72 -11.25 -20.24 3.36
N LEU A 73 -10.00 -19.97 3.72
CA LEU A 73 -8.87 -19.77 2.81
C LEU A 73 -7.97 -21.00 2.66
N ILE A 74 -8.16 -22.02 3.49
CA ILE A 74 -7.44 -23.31 3.47
C ILE A 74 -8.40 -24.45 3.16
#